data_AF-A0A353QSW8-F1
#
_entry.id   AF-A0A353QSW8-F1
#
_cell.length_a   1.000
_cell.length_b   1.000
_cell.length_c   1.000
_cell.angle_alpha   90.00
_cell.angle_beta   90.00
_cell.angle_gamma   90.00
#
_symmetry.space_group_name_H-M   'P 1'
#
loop_
_entity.id
_entity.type
_entity.pdbx_description
1 polymer ?
#
loop_
_entity_poly.entity_id
_entity_poly.type
_entity_poly.pdbx_seq_one_letter_code
_entity_poly.pdbx_strand_id
1 'polypeptide(L)' 'MLQKSIENGIQILDIANEAYELYISQSGNEKIKLLKIILSNFLLTGENISYEYKKPFDILAEGLSCTIELGRKDSNL' A
#
# COMPACT_ATOMS: atom_id res chain seq x y z
N MET A 1 25.01 11.04 -4.18
CA MET A 1 24.34 9.73 -3.94
C MET A 1 23.19 9.84 -2.96
N LEU A 2 23.38 10.41 -1.76
CA LEU A 2 22.30 10.55 -0.77
C LEU A 2 21.09 11.38 -1.24
N GLN A 3 21.35 12.54 -1.86
CA GLN A 3 20.29 13.46 -2.28
C GLN A 3 19.31 12.85 -3.29
N LYS A 4 19.85 12.09 -4.25
CA LYS A 4 19.05 11.32 -5.22
C LYS A 4 18.14 10.29 -4.55
N SER A 5 18.60 9.64 -3.48
CA SER A 5 17.78 8.65 -2.76
C SER A 5 16.63 9.31 -2.00
N ILE A 6 16.84 10.50 -1.46
CA ILE A 6 15.80 11.26 -0.76
C ILE A 6 14.76 11.77 -1.76
N GLU A 7 15.19 12.36 -2.88
CA GLU A 7 14.29 12.81 -3.96
C GLU A 7 13.42 11.67 -4.50
N ASN A 8 14.02 10.50 -4.75
CA ASN A 8 13.27 9.31 -5.16
C ASN A 8 12.26 8.87 -4.11
N GLY A 9 12.61 8.95 -2.82
CA GLY A 9 11.71 8.62 -1.73
C GLY A 9 10.49 9.54 -1.68
N ILE A 10 10.70 10.85 -1.85
CA ILE A 10 9.62 11.85 -1.91
C ILE A 10 8.69 11.55 -3.09
N GLN A 11 9.25 11.31 -4.28
CA GLN A 11 8.45 10.99 -5.47
C GLN A 11 7.59 9.73 -5.29
N ILE A 12 8.13 8.69 -4.64
CA ILE A 12 7.36 7.47 -4.35
C ILE A 12 6.21 7.77 -3.40
N LEU A 13 6.42 8.61 -2.38
CA LEU A 13 5.38 9.01 -1.45
C LEU A 13 4.28 9.84 -2.12
N ASP A 14 4.64 10.76 -3.01
CA ASP A 14 3.66 11.55 -3.77
C ASP A 14 2.80 10.64 -4.66
N ILE A 15 3.43 9.70 -5.38
CA ILE A 15 2.72 8.71 -6.19
C ILE A 15 1.83 7.81 -5.33
N ALA A 16 2.29 7.42 -4.14
CA ALA A 16 1.51 6.58 -3.22
C ALA A 16 0.28 7.31 -2.66
N ASN A 17 0.38 8.62 -2.40
CA ASN A 17 -0.74 9.45 -1.94
C ASN A 17 -1.85 9.56 -2.99
N GLU A 18 -1.50 9.63 -4.26
CA GLU A 18 -2.45 9.73 -5.38
C GLU A 18 -2.76 8.36 -6.03
N ALA A 19 -2.28 7.26 -5.44
CA ALA A 19 -2.28 5.95 -6.07
C ALA A 19 -3.67 5.48 -6.53
N TYR A 20 -4.70 5.75 -5.74
CA TYR A 20 -6.08 5.38 -6.08
C TYR A 20 -6.58 6.12 -7.33
N GLU A 21 -6.39 7.44 -7.38
CA GLU A 21 -6.82 8.27 -8.51
C GLU A 21 -6.03 7.94 -9.78
N LEU A 22 -4.73 7.72 -9.65
CA LEU A 22 -3.87 7.25 -10.74
C LEU A 22 -4.30 5.87 -11.24
N TYR A 23 -4.67 4.96 -10.33
CA TYR A 23 -5.12 3.63 -10.71
C TYR A 23 -6.42 3.69 -11.52
N ILE A 24 -7.45 4.41 -11.06
CA ILE A 24 -8.75 4.44 -11.76
C ILE A 24 -8.68 5.11 -13.14
N SER A 25 -7.80 6.10 -13.31
CA SER A 25 -7.69 6.91 -14.53
C SER A 25 -6.84 6.27 -15.64
N GLN A 26 -6.06 5.23 -15.31
CA GLN A 26 -5.07 4.63 -16.21
C GLN A 26 -5.55 3.38 -16.94
N SER A 27 -4.92 3.11 -18.09
CA SER A 27 -5.10 1.85 -18.84
C SER A 27 -4.54 0.65 -18.08
N GLY A 28 -4.95 -0.57 -18.46
CA GLY A 28 -4.51 -1.80 -17.78
C GLY A 28 -3.00 -1.96 -17.68
N ASN A 29 -2.23 -1.57 -18.70
CA ASN A 29 -0.77 -1.65 -18.67
C ASN A 29 -0.15 -0.66 -17.68
N GLU A 30 -0.67 0.57 -17.63
CA GLU A 30 -0.19 1.59 -16.72
C GLU A 30 -0.56 1.28 -15.26
N LYS A 31 -1.74 0.67 -15.02
CA LYS A 31 -2.11 0.12 -13.71
C LYS A 31 -1.08 -0.89 -13.19
N ILE A 32 -0.63 -1.81 -14.04
CA ILE A 32 0.40 -2.80 -13.68
C ILE A 32 1.72 -2.10 -13.36
N LYS A 33 2.08 -1.07 -14.12
CA LYS A 33 3.30 -0.29 -13.91
C LYS A 33 3.24 0.48 -12.58
N LEU A 34 2.11 1.12 -12.27
CA LEU A 34 1.86 1.79 -11.00
C LEU A 34 1.98 0.81 -9.82
N LEU A 35 1.36 -0.36 -9.93
CA LEU A 35 1.46 -1.41 -8.90
C LEU A 35 2.91 -1.85 -8.69
N LYS A 36 3.71 -2.01 -9.75
CA LYS A 36 5.15 -2.37 -9.64
C LYS A 36 6.00 -1.28 -8.99
N ILE A 37 5.58 -0.01 -9.06
CA ILE A 37 6.29 1.11 -8.43
C ILE A 37 5.98 1.13 -6.92
N ILE A 38 4.71 0.97 -6.55
CA ILE A 38 4.26 1.12 -5.16
C ILE A 38 4.46 -0.17 -4.35
N LEU A 39 4.20 -1.33 -4.97
CA LEU A 39 4.35 -2.65 -4.37
C LEU A 39 5.52 -3.37 -5.06
N SER A 40 6.67 -3.39 -4.41
CA SER A 40 7.84 -4.12 -4.92
C SER A 40 7.75 -5.64 -4.72
N ASN A 41 6.88 -6.11 -3.83
CA ASN A 41 6.83 -7.50 -3.36
C ASN A 41 5.47 -8.19 -3.58
N PHE A 42 4.66 -7.74 -4.54
CA PHE A 42 3.35 -8.36 -4.77
C PHE A 42 3.43 -9.55 -5.73
N LEU A 43 2.53 -10.51 -5.51
CA LEU A 43 2.24 -11.62 -6.40
C LEU A 43 0.78 -11.51 -6.86
N LEU A 44 0.60 -11.41 -8.17
CA LEU A 44 -0.72 -11.48 -8.81
C LEU A 44 -1.02 -12.93 -9.19
N THR A 45 -2.03 -13.53 -8.56
CA THR A 45 -2.49 -14.90 -8.82
C THR A 45 -3.95 -14.86 -9.27
N GLY A 46 -4.17 -14.94 -10.59
CA GLY A 46 -5.50 -14.73 -11.17
C GLY A 46 -6.00 -13.32 -10.88
N GLU A 47 -7.12 -13.20 -10.17
CA GLU A 47 -7.73 -11.93 -9.76
C GLU A 47 -7.23 -11.44 -8.38
N ASN A 48 -6.42 -12.25 -7.68
CA ASN A 48 -5.97 -11.94 -6.33
C ASN A 48 -4.57 -11.32 -6.33
N ILE A 49 -4.40 -10.24 -5.57
CA ILE A 49 -3.09 -9.65 -5.25
C ILE A 49 -2.73 -10.05 -3.83
N SER A 50 -1.55 -10.65 -3.66
CA SER A 50 -0.95 -10.95 -2.36
C SER A 50 0.38 -10.22 -2.23
N TYR A 51 0.79 -9.91 -1.00
CA TYR A 51 2.07 -9.26 -0.72
C TYR A 51 2.62 -9.74 0.62
N GLU A 52 3.93 -9.70 0.78
CA GLU A 52 4.62 -10.08 2.02
C GLU A 52 5.38 -8.88 2.57
N TYR A 53 5.05 -8.47 3.80
CA TYR A 53 5.87 -7.51 4.52
C TYR A 53 7.13 -8.20 5.03
N LYS A 54 8.28 -7.71 4.59
CA LYS A 54 9.60 -8.22 5.02
C LYS A 54 10.18 -7.32 6.09
N LYS A 55 10.92 -7.93 7.01
CA LYS A 55 11.70 -7.22 8.02
C LYS A 55 12.59 -6.14 7.41
N PRO A 56 12.68 -4.94 8.02
CA PRO A 56 12.06 -4.54 9.30
C PRO A 56 10.65 -3.93 9.16
N PHE A 57 10.02 -3.98 7.99
CA PHE A 57 8.75 -3.30 7.71
C PHE A 57 7.51 -4.14 8.04
N ASP A 58 7.71 -5.37 8.52
CA ASP A 58 6.67 -6.24 9.07
C ASP A 58 5.96 -5.63 10.29
N ILE A 59 6.64 -4.77 11.05
CA ILE A 59 6.04 -4.00 12.16
C ILE A 59 4.86 -3.12 11.72
N LEU A 60 4.85 -2.65 10.46
CA LEU A 60 3.74 -1.86 9.93
C LEU A 60 2.48 -2.70 9.74
N ALA A 61 2.64 -4.02 9.54
CA ALA A 61 1.55 -4.97 9.40
C ALA A 61 0.95 -5.35 10.75
N GLU A 62 1.79 -5.50 11.78
CA GLU A 62 1.33 -5.80 13.15
C GLU A 62 0.36 -4.72 13.66
N GLY A 63 0.61 -3.44 13.34
CA GLY A 63 -0.30 -2.34 13.68
C GLY A 63 -1.66 -2.35 12.94
N LEU A 64 -1.78 -3.03 11.79
CA LEU A 64 -3.05 -3.21 11.07
C LEU A 64 -3.92 -4.31 11.71
N SER A 65 -3.32 -5.18 12.53
CA SER A 65 -4.04 -6.16 13.34
C SER A 65 -4.60 -5.58 14.64
N CYS A 66 -4.44 -4.27 14.89
CA CYS A 66 -5.20 -3.57 15.91
C CYS A 66 -6.67 -3.91 15.69
N THR A 67 -7.16 -4.78 16.56
CA THR A 67 -8.56 -5.15 16.70
C THR A 67 -9.31 -3.84 16.60
N ILE A 68 -10.02 -3.63 15.49
CA ILE A 68 -10.96 -2.52 15.44
C ILE A 68 -12.06 -2.97 16.40
N GLU A 69 -11.82 -2.78 17.70
CA GLU A 69 -12.87 -2.71 18.71
C GLU A 69 -13.63 -1.43 18.38
N LEU A 70 -14.39 -1.46 17.27
CA LEU A 70 -15.58 -0.66 17.14
C LEU A 70 -16.44 -1.12 18.31
N GLY A 71 -16.30 -0.42 19.44
CA GLY A 71 -17.13 -0.58 20.60
C GLY A 71 -18.58 -0.33 20.19
N ARG A 72 -19.22 -1.35 19.61
CA ARG A 72 -20.66 -1.51 19.56
C ARG A 72 -21.07 -1.89 20.97
N LYS A 73 -20.89 -0.94 21.89
CA LYS A 73 -21.60 -0.94 23.15
C LYS A 73 -22.99 -0.45 22.76
N ASP A 74 -23.84 -1.39 22.41
CA ASP A 74 -25.27 -1.14 22.30
C ASP A 74 -25.73 -0.74 23.71
N SER A 75 -25.75 0.58 23.97
CA SER A 75 -26.20 1.17 25.22
C SER A 75 -27.71 1.09 25.31
N ASN A 76 -28.25 -0.12 25.55
CA ASN A 76 -29.64 -0.32 25.98
C ASN A 76 -29.69 -1.59 26.85
N LEU A 77 -29.44 -1.42 28.16
CA LEU A 77 -29.80 -2.35 29.23
C LEU A 77 -30.18 -1.54 30.46
#